data_AF-A0A7V5Q0L0-F1
#
_entry.id   AF-A0A7V5Q0L0-F1
#
_cell.length_a   1.000
_cell.length_b   1.000
_cell.length_c   1.000
_cell.angle_alpha   90.00
_cell.angle_beta   90.00
_cell.angle_gamma   90.00
#
_symmetry.space_group_name_H-M   'P 1'
#
loop_
_entity.id
_entity.type
_entity.pdbx_description
1 polymer ?
#
loop_
_entity_poly.entity_id
_entity_poly.type
_entity_poly.pdbx_seq_one_letter_code
_entity_poly.pdbx_strand_id
1 'polypeptide(L)'
;MNEQTSRPESALRASRRWFLEQCGVGLGAVALHHLLGKTASAGNPLAPKQPHFEPRAKRVIFLFMGGGPSHLELFDYKPALAKFDGRL
;
A
#
# COMPACT_ATOMS: atom_id res chain seq x y z
N MET A 1 5.51 47.26 -53.36
CA MET A 1 4.67 46.17 -52.81
C MET A 1 5.51 45.47 -51.75
N ASN A 2 4.98 45.35 -50.52
CA ASN A 2 5.54 44.65 -49.34
C ASN A 2 6.21 45.53 -48.26
N GLU A 3 5.37 46.24 -47.50
CA GLU A 3 5.62 46.59 -46.10
C GLU A 3 4.51 45.99 -45.23
N GLN A 4 4.68 44.72 -44.86
CA GLN A 4 3.99 44.05 -43.75
C GLN A 4 5.13 43.34 -43.02
N THR A 5 5.43 43.52 -41.73
CA THR A 5 4.55 43.35 -40.56
C THR A 5 5.34 43.82 -39.32
N SER A 6 4.97 44.94 -38.71
CA SER A 6 5.49 45.35 -37.39
C SER A 6 4.32 45.56 -36.42
N ARG A 7 3.75 44.45 -35.94
CA ARG A 7 2.81 44.40 -34.80
C ARG A 7 3.46 43.60 -33.66
N PRO A 8 3.17 43.94 -32.39
CA PRO A 8 4.18 44.48 -31.48
C PRO A 8 4.75 43.41 -30.54
N GLU A 9 6.07 43.34 -30.41
CA GLU A 9 6.72 42.51 -29.38
C GLU A 9 6.19 42.80 -27.97
N SER A 10 5.84 44.05 -27.69
CA SER A 10 5.30 44.49 -26.41
C SER A 10 3.93 43.87 -26.11
N ALA A 11 3.07 43.70 -27.11
CA ALA A 11 1.77 43.04 -26.94
C ALA A 11 1.93 41.54 -26.66
N LEU A 12 2.91 40.88 -27.28
CA LEU A 12 3.27 39.49 -27.02
C LEU A 12 3.86 39.27 -25.61
N ARG A 13 4.64 40.23 -25.11
CA ARG A 13 5.15 40.18 -23.72
C ARG A 13 4.02 40.39 -22.70
N ALA A 14 3.10 41.31 -22.97
CA ALA A 14 1.92 41.53 -22.13
C ALA A 14 1.00 40.29 -22.09
N SER A 15 0.74 39.65 -23.24
CA SER A 15 -0.08 38.45 -23.30
C SER A 15 0.57 37.23 -22.64
N ARG A 16 1.90 37.07 -22.73
CA ARG A 16 2.64 36.04 -21.97
C ARG A 16 2.56 36.26 -20.46
N ARG A 17 2.75 37.50 -19.99
CA ARG A 17 2.71 37.83 -18.56
C ARG A 17 1.31 37.62 -18.00
N TRP A 18 0.28 38.09 -18.70
CA TRP A 18 -1.12 37.87 -18.35
C TRP A 18 -1.50 36.37 -18.36
N PHE A 19 -1.03 35.62 -19.36
CA PHE A 19 -1.24 34.17 -19.43
C PHE A 19 -0.60 33.44 -18.24
N LEU A 20 0.65 33.76 -17.89
CA LEU A 20 1.32 33.14 -16.74
C LEU A 20 0.69 33.56 -15.40
N GLU A 21 0.22 34.81 -15.30
CA GLU A 21 -0.48 35.33 -14.12
C GLU A 21 -1.82 34.62 -13.90
N GLN A 22 -2.62 34.44 -14.95
CA GLN A 22 -3.95 33.83 -14.86
C GLN A 22 -3.91 32.29 -14.87
N CYS A 23 -3.04 31.67 -15.69
CA CYS A 23 -2.97 30.22 -15.83
C CYS A 23 -2.04 29.54 -14.80
N GLY A 24 -1.15 30.29 -14.14
CA GLY A 24 -0.23 29.76 -13.13
C GLY A 24 -0.95 29.12 -11.93
N VAL A 25 -2.06 29.72 -11.48
CA VAL A 25 -2.89 29.18 -10.40
C VAL A 25 -3.55 27.87 -10.80
N GLY A 26 -4.03 27.77 -12.05
CA GLY A 26 -4.66 26.55 -12.57
C GLY A 26 -3.69 25.37 -12.66
N LEU A 27 -2.47 25.61 -13.18
CA LEU A 27 -1.42 24.59 -13.23
C LEU A 27 -0.98 24.15 -11.83
N GLY A 28 -0.87 25.09 -10.88
CA GLY A 28 -0.58 24.79 -9.49
C GLY A 28 -1.67 23.93 -8.83
N ALA A 29 -2.94 24.23 -9.08
CA ALA A 29 -4.07 23.44 -8.58
C ALA A 29 -4.07 22.01 -9.13
N VAL A 30 -3.76 21.81 -10.42
CA VAL A 30 -3.64 20.47 -11.02
C VAL A 30 -2.48 19.69 -10.40
N ALA A 31 -1.31 20.32 -10.22
CA ALA A 31 -0.17 19.68 -9.58
C ALA A 31 -0.47 19.30 -8.12
N LEU A 32 -1.12 20.20 -7.37
CA LEU A 32 -1.54 19.95 -5.99
C LEU A 32 -2.55 18.80 -5.92
N HIS A 33 -3.53 18.77 -6.82
CA HIS A 33 -4.52 17.69 -6.89
C HIS A 33 -3.86 16.33 -7.19
N HIS A 34 -2.84 16.31 -8.05
CA HIS A 34 -2.08 15.12 -8.33
C HIS A 34 -1.29 14.61 -7.11
N LEU A 35 -0.67 15.53 -6.34
CA LEU A 35 0.04 15.21 -5.10
C LEU A 35 -0.91 14.70 -4.00
N LEU A 36 -2.06 15.35 -3.78
CA LEU A 36 -3.06 14.91 -2.80
C LEU A 36 -3.74 13.60 -3.20
N GLY A 37 -4.01 13.38 -4.48
CA GLY A 37 -4.57 12.11 -4.98
C GLY A 37 -3.62 10.93 -4.72
N LYS A 38 -2.31 11.16 -4.72
CA LYS A 38 -1.30 10.13 -4.45
C LYS A 38 -1.23 9.74 -2.97
N THR A 39 -1.46 10.68 -2.04
CA THR A 39 -1.49 10.38 -0.60
C THR A 39 -2.79 9.73 -0.16
N ALA A 40 -3.91 10.03 -0.83
CA ALA A 40 -5.21 9.41 -0.54
C ALA A 40 -5.29 7.92 -0.92
N SER A 41 -4.41 7.43 -1.79
CA SER A 41 -4.37 6.03 -2.26
C SER A 41 -3.45 5.11 -1.44
N ALA A 42 -2.92 5.56 -0.31
CA ALA A 42 -2.31 4.65 0.65
C ALA A 42 -3.45 3.88 1.35
N GLY A 43 -3.81 2.72 0.79
CA GLY A 43 -4.82 1.84 1.38
C GLY A 43 -4.53 1.62 2.87
N ASN A 44 -5.59 1.52 3.70
CA ASN A 44 -5.44 1.39 5.14
C ASN A 44 -4.43 0.26 5.46
N PRO A 45 -3.28 0.56 6.10
CA PRO A 45 -2.23 -0.44 6.34
C PRO A 45 -2.66 -1.54 7.31
N LEU A 46 -3.75 -1.32 8.04
CA LEU A 46 -4.39 -2.27 8.95
C LEU A 46 -5.64 -2.90 8.33
N ALA A 47 -5.92 -2.65 7.04
CA ALA A 47 -7.01 -3.31 6.34
C ALA A 47 -6.78 -4.83 6.34
N PRO A 48 -7.83 -5.63 6.59
CA PRO A 48 -7.75 -7.07 6.42
C PRO A 48 -7.28 -7.43 5.01
N LYS A 49 -6.23 -8.24 4.91
CA LYS A 49 -5.78 -8.80 3.62
C LYS A 49 -6.76 -9.86 3.15
N GLN A 50 -7.01 -9.90 1.84
CA GLN A 50 -7.77 -11.00 1.26
C GLN A 50 -6.99 -12.31 1.39
N PRO A 51 -7.64 -13.41 1.82
CA PRO A 51 -7.00 -14.71 1.86
C PRO A 51 -6.74 -15.23 0.44
N HIS A 52 -5.71 -16.06 0.27
CA HIS A 52 -5.39 -16.67 -1.04
C HIS A 52 -6.44 -17.69 -1.50
N PHE A 53 -7.26 -18.20 -0.57
CA PHE A 53 -8.29 -19.20 -0.83
C PHE A 53 -9.60 -18.80 -0.19
N GLU A 54 -10.70 -19.33 -0.73
CA GLU A 54 -12.03 -19.12 -0.16
C GLU A 54 -12.14 -19.79 1.22
N PRO A 55 -12.52 -19.06 2.28
CA PRO A 55 -12.64 -19.62 3.61
C PRO A 55 -13.83 -20.58 3.70
N ARG A 56 -13.55 -21.87 3.83
CA ARG A 56 -14.58 -22.92 3.98
C ARG A 56 -15.21 -22.96 5.38
N ALA A 57 -14.47 -22.54 6.41
CA ALA A 57 -14.91 -22.55 7.79
C ALA A 57 -15.32 -21.14 8.24
N LYS A 58 -16.49 -21.03 8.89
CA LYS A 58 -17.01 -19.75 9.39
C LYS A 58 -16.49 -19.39 10.79
N ARG A 59 -16.14 -20.41 11.60
CA ARG A 59 -15.69 -20.25 12.99
C ARG A 59 -14.64 -21.33 13.29
N VAL A 60 -13.57 -20.96 13.99
CA VAL A 60 -12.51 -21.86 14.45
C VAL A 60 -12.35 -21.65 15.95
N ILE A 61 -12.45 -22.73 16.73
CA ILE A 61 -12.13 -22.72 18.17
C ILE A 61 -10.81 -23.47 18.31
N PHE A 62 -9.75 -22.75 18.68
CA PHE A 62 -8.43 -23.32 18.92
C PHE A 62 -8.24 -23.48 20.43
N LEU A 63 -8.15 -24.73 20.89
CA LEU A 63 -7.91 -25.05 22.29
C LEU A 63 -6.47 -25.54 22.45
N PHE A 64 -5.66 -24.82 23.22
CA PHE A 64 -4.33 -25.28 23.63
C PHE A 64 -4.42 -25.91 25.01
N MET A 65 -4.33 -27.23 25.09
CA MET A 65 -4.39 -27.97 26.35
C MET A 65 -2.97 -28.28 26.82
N GLY A 66 -2.52 -27.57 27.86
CA GLY A 66 -1.24 -27.84 28.50
C GLY A 66 -1.27 -29.19 29.23
N GLY A 67 -0.23 -30.02 29.02
CA GLY A 67 -0.05 -31.28 29.73
C GLY A 67 -0.57 -32.53 29.03
N GLY A 68 -1.15 -32.42 27.83
CA GLY A 68 -1.47 -33.57 26.99
C GLY A 68 -0.24 -34.09 26.24
N PRO A 69 -0.06 -35.42 26.07
CA PRO A 69 0.98 -35.93 25.19
C PRO A 69 0.70 -35.43 23.77
N SER A 70 1.75 -34.96 23.07
CA SER A 70 1.59 -34.49 21.68
C SER A 70 1.16 -35.65 20.79
N HIS A 71 0.52 -35.39 19.64
CA HIS A 71 0.16 -36.45 18.68
C HIS A 71 1.36 -37.33 18.30
N LEU A 72 2.57 -36.78 18.33
CA LEU A 72 3.81 -37.52 18.06
C LEU A 72 4.21 -38.48 19.20
N GLU A 73 3.69 -38.27 20.41
CA GLU A 73 4.05 -39.01 21.63
C GLU A 73 3.03 -40.10 22.01
N LEU A 74 1.85 -40.17 21.38
CA LEU A 74 0.80 -41.11 21.80
C LEU A 74 1.06 -42.58 21.42
N PHE A 75 1.63 -42.84 20.24
CA PHE A 75 1.65 -44.20 19.66
C PHE A 75 3.00 -44.63 19.09
N ASP A 76 4.05 -43.84 19.29
CA ASP A 76 5.38 -44.16 18.80
C ASP A 76 6.26 -44.67 19.94
N TYR A 77 6.72 -45.92 19.82
CA TYR A 77 7.63 -46.49 20.80
C TYR A 77 9.03 -45.91 20.61
N LYS A 78 9.41 -45.00 21.52
CA LYS A 78 10.72 -44.34 21.53
C LYS A 78 11.60 -44.92 22.64
N PRO A 79 12.33 -46.03 22.41
CA PRO A 79 13.16 -46.67 23.43
C PRO A 79 14.28 -45.76 23.97
N ALA A 80 14.71 -44.79 23.17
CA ALA A 80 15.69 -43.79 23.60
C ALA A 80 15.16 -42.90 24.74
N LEU A 81 13.87 -42.58 24.77
CA LEU A 81 13.29 -41.76 25.85
C LEU A 81 13.35 -42.49 27.20
N ALA A 82 13.02 -43.77 27.22
CA ALA A 82 13.15 -44.60 28.42
C ALA A 82 14.59 -44.71 28.93
N LYS A 83 15.57 -44.71 28.01
CA LYS A 83 17.00 -44.79 28.35
C LYS A 83 17.51 -43.51 29.04
N PHE A 84 16.97 -42.35 28.69
CA PHE A 84 17.42 -41.05 29.17
C PHE A 84 16.43 -40.39 30.16
N ASP A 85 15.39 -41.11 30.58
CA ASP A 85 14.43 -40.62 31.57
C ASP A 85 15.12 -40.27 32.90
N GLY A 86 14.85 -39.06 33.41
CA GLY A 86 15.46 -38.54 34.64
C GLY A 86 16.97 -38.24 34.56
N ARG A 87 17.60 -38.29 33.37
CA ARG A 87 19.01 -37.92 33.19
C ARG A 87 19.13 -36.72 32.25
N LEU A 88 19.54 -35.59 32.82
CA LEU A 88 20.11 -34.44 32.12
C LEU A 88 21.63 -34.44 32.33
#